data_AF-A0A376RPC9-F1
#
_entry.id   AF-A0A376RPC9-F1
#
_cell.length_a   1.000
_cell.length_b   1.000
_cell.length_c   1.000
_cell.angle_alpha   90.00
_cell.angle_beta   90.00
_cell.angle_gamma   90.00
#
_symmetry.space_group_name_H-M   'P 1'
#
loop_
_entity.id
_entity.type
_entity.pdbx_description
1 polymer ?
#
loop_
_entity_poly.entity_id
_entity_poly.type
_entity_poly.pdbx_seq_one_letter_code
_entity_poly.pdbx_strand_id
1 'polypeptide(L)'
;MIKQALEAKIAKLEAEQARKLKKTEKDSLKDEVLHSLLPRAFSRFSQTMMWIDTVNGLIMVDCASAKKAEDTLALLRKSLGSLPVVPLSMENPIELTLTEWVSLR
;
A
#
# COMPACT_ATOMS: atom_id res chain seq x y z
N MET A 1 -6.43 -16.80 -3.71
CA MET A 1 -6.42 -17.70 -2.55
C MET A 1 -7.54 -17.39 -1.55
N ILE A 2 -7.56 -16.23 -0.88
CA ILE A 2 -8.60 -15.92 0.14
C ILE A 2 -10.02 -15.98 -0.44
N LYS A 3 -10.27 -15.30 -1.57
CA LYS A 3 -11.59 -15.29 -2.22
C LYS A 3 -12.08 -16.71 -2.57
N GLN A 4 -11.21 -17.53 -3.16
CA GLN A 4 -11.54 -18.90 -3.54
C GLN A 4 -11.80 -19.79 -2.32
N ALA A 5 -11.01 -19.67 -1.25
CA ALA A 5 -11.22 -20.41 0.00
C ALA A 5 -12.53 -20.00 0.69
N LEU A 6 -12.88 -18.72 0.65
CA LEU A 6 -14.15 -18.20 1.15
C LEU A 6 -15.34 -18.73 0.34
N GLU A 7 -15.28 -18.66 -0.99
CA GLU A 7 -16.33 -19.17 -1.87
C GLU A 7 -16.55 -20.67 -1.70
N ALA A 8 -15.48 -21.46 -1.52
CA ALA A 8 -15.58 -22.89 -1.24
C ALA A 8 -16.28 -23.18 0.10
N LYS A 9 -15.94 -22.42 1.16
CA LYS A 9 -16.62 -22.55 2.46
C LYS A 9 -18.09 -22.14 2.41
N ILE A 10 -18.40 -21.04 1.70
CA ILE A 10 -19.78 -20.58 1.49
C ILE A 10 -20.58 -21.65 0.76
N ALA A 11 -20.07 -22.17 -0.37
CA ALA A 11 -20.75 -23.18 -1.17
C ALA A 11 -21.03 -24.46 -0.36
N LYS A 12 -20.06 -24.89 0.48
CA LYS A 12 -20.23 -26.04 1.36
C LYS A 12 -21.37 -25.81 2.38
N LEU A 13 -21.37 -24.68 3.07
CA LEU A 13 -22.39 -24.37 4.08
C LEU A 13 -23.78 -24.13 3.47
N GLU A 14 -23.86 -23.49 2.30
CA GLU A 14 -25.11 -23.29 1.59
C GLU A 14 -25.70 -24.63 1.09
N ALA A 15 -24.85 -25.58 0.67
CA ALA A 15 -25.26 -26.93 0.32
C ALA A 15 -25.74 -27.74 1.53
N GLU A 16 -25.05 -27.65 2.67
CA GLU A 16 -25.42 -28.35 3.92
C GLU A 16 -26.73 -27.81 4.54
N GLN A 17 -26.96 -26.49 4.46
CA GLN A 17 -28.14 -25.85 5.06
C GLN A 17 -29.30 -25.64 4.09
N ALA A 18 -29.14 -26.01 2.80
CA ALA A 18 -30.09 -25.79 1.72
C ALA A 18 -30.63 -24.34 1.64
N ARG A 19 -29.80 -23.36 2.00
CA ARG A 19 -30.16 -21.93 1.98
C ARG A 19 -28.95 -21.07 1.66
N LYS A 20 -29.20 -19.82 1.24
CA LYS A 20 -28.15 -18.82 1.10
C LYS A 20 -27.73 -18.26 2.46
N LEU A 21 -26.43 -17.96 2.58
CA LEU A 21 -25.87 -17.29 3.75
C LEU A 21 -26.12 -15.78 3.68
N LYS A 22 -26.42 -15.18 4.83
CA LYS A 22 -26.55 -13.72 4.98
C LYS A 22 -25.18 -13.04 4.93
N LYS A 23 -25.17 -11.74 4.69
CA LYS A 23 -23.94 -10.94 4.61
C LYS A 23 -23.07 -11.08 5.87
N THR A 24 -23.67 -11.01 7.06
CA THR A 24 -22.98 -11.16 8.35
C THR A 24 -22.28 -12.51 8.52
N GLU A 25 -22.90 -13.58 8.03
CA GLU A 25 -22.32 -14.93 8.06
C GLU A 25 -21.13 -15.02 7.10
N LYS A 26 -21.24 -14.43 5.91
CA LYS A 26 -20.16 -14.37 4.92
C LYS A 26 -18.97 -13.54 5.41
N ASP A 27 -19.23 -12.42 6.10
CA ASP A 27 -18.19 -11.59 6.69
C ASP A 27 -17.45 -12.36 7.81
N SER A 28 -18.19 -13.06 8.67
CA SER A 28 -17.59 -13.92 9.71
C SER A 28 -16.73 -15.05 9.11
N LEU A 29 -17.19 -15.69 8.03
CA LEU A 29 -16.42 -16.70 7.31
C LEU A 29 -15.16 -16.13 6.65
N LYS A 30 -15.21 -14.88 6.17
CA LYS A 30 -14.05 -14.21 5.60
C LYS A 30 -12.97 -13.99 6.64
N ASP A 31 -13.33 -13.56 7.85
CA ASP A 31 -12.39 -13.39 8.95
C ASP A 31 -11.79 -14.72 9.40
N GLU A 32 -12.58 -15.79 9.45
CA GLU A 32 -12.10 -17.14 9.76
C GLU A 32 -11.12 -17.66 8.68
N VAL A 33 -11.42 -17.43 7.40
CA VAL A 33 -10.52 -17.75 6.29
C VAL A 33 -9.23 -16.94 6.39
N LEU A 34 -9.32 -15.66 6.76
CA LEU A 34 -8.14 -14.83 6.96
C LEU A 34 -7.28 -15.35 8.12
N HIS A 35 -7.88 -15.65 9.27
CA HIS A 35 -7.19 -16.18 10.45
C HIS A 35 -6.53 -17.54 10.20
N SER A 36 -7.16 -18.41 9.40
CA SER A 36 -6.59 -19.72 9.06
C SER A 36 -5.49 -19.66 7.99
N LEU A 37 -5.54 -18.68 7.08
CA LEU A 37 -4.55 -18.55 6.01
C LEU A 37 -3.36 -17.66 6.39
N LEU A 38 -3.54 -16.69 7.31
CA LEU A 38 -2.49 -15.74 7.70
C LEU A 38 -1.21 -16.43 8.26
N PRO A 39 -1.29 -17.44 9.14
CA PRO A 39 -0.09 -18.13 9.64
C PRO A 39 0.69 -18.90 8.55
N ARG A 40 0.02 -19.22 7.44
CA ARG A 40 0.59 -19.96 6.30
C ARG A 40 1.07 -19.02 5.20
N ALA A 41 0.83 -17.72 5.32
CA ALA A 41 1.21 -16.74 4.33
C ALA A 41 2.73 -16.55 4.36
N PHE A 42 3.38 -16.71 3.21
CA PHE A 42 4.79 -16.37 3.09
C PHE A 42 4.99 -14.87 3.21
N SER A 43 5.99 -14.47 3.99
CA SER A 43 6.40 -13.07 4.08
C SER A 43 7.09 -12.63 2.79
N ARG A 44 6.74 -11.44 2.32
CA ARG A 44 7.51 -10.74 1.30
C ARG A 44 8.28 -9.61 1.98
N PHE A 45 9.59 -9.68 1.93
CA PHE A 45 10.46 -8.62 2.45
C PHE A 45 10.67 -7.55 1.38
N SER A 46 10.67 -6.30 1.81
CA SER A 46 11.06 -5.17 0.99
C SER A 46 11.82 -4.17 1.83
N GLN A 47 12.89 -3.61 1.27
CA GLN A 47 13.61 -2.48 1.86
C GLN A 47 13.31 -1.21 1.06
N THR A 48 13.44 -0.06 1.71
CA THR A 48 13.32 1.26 1.08
C THR A 48 14.36 2.12 1.74
N MET A 49 15.36 2.51 0.94
CA MET A 49 16.43 3.34 1.42
C MET A 49 15.97 4.81 1.39
N MET A 50 16.49 5.58 2.32
CA MET A 50 16.22 7.01 2.41
C MET A 50 17.52 7.72 2.76
N TRP A 51 17.77 8.84 2.11
CA TRP A 51 18.90 9.71 2.36
C TRP A 51 18.39 11.06 2.85
N ILE A 52 18.96 11.54 3.96
CA ILE A 52 18.64 12.83 4.56
C ILE A 52 19.83 13.76 4.33
N ASP A 53 19.62 14.78 3.52
CA ASP A 53 20.58 15.85 3.28
C ASP A 53 20.27 17.03 4.19
N THR A 54 21.01 17.13 5.30
CA THR A 54 20.83 18.19 6.29
C THR A 54 21.39 19.54 5.83
N VAL A 55 22.26 19.56 4.81
CA VAL A 55 22.84 20.80 4.29
C VAL A 55 21.84 21.50 3.37
N ASN A 56 21.20 20.74 2.48
CA ASN A 56 20.20 21.26 1.55
C ASN A 56 18.77 21.22 2.09
N GLY A 57 18.54 20.59 3.26
CA GLY A 57 17.22 20.48 3.88
C GLY A 57 16.29 19.54 3.11
N LEU A 58 16.85 18.48 2.52
CA LEU A 58 16.16 17.60 1.58
C LEU A 58 16.13 16.15 2.09
N ILE A 59 15.05 15.44 1.75
CA ILE A 59 14.92 13.99 2.01
C ILE A 59 14.60 13.27 0.71
N MET A 60 15.46 12.31 0.36
CA MET A 60 15.36 11.50 -0.86
C MET A 60 14.92 10.10 -0.45
N VAL A 61 13.85 9.59 -1.05
CA VAL A 61 13.35 8.24 -0.79
C VAL A 61 13.50 7.39 -2.05
N ASP A 62 14.23 6.27 -1.94
CA ASP A 62 14.47 5.33 -3.04
C ASP A 62 13.23 4.47 -3.31
N CYS A 63 12.25 5.06 -3.99
CA CYS A 63 11.04 4.38 -4.41
C CYS A 63 10.39 5.03 -5.63
N ALA A 64 9.61 4.25 -6.36
CA ALA A 64 8.90 4.71 -7.55
C ALA A 64 7.48 5.25 -7.28
N SER A 65 6.91 5.01 -6.09
CA SER A 65 5.53 5.39 -5.79
C SER A 65 5.45 6.38 -4.64
N ALA A 66 4.67 7.45 -4.84
CA ALA A 66 4.44 8.47 -3.81
C ALA A 66 3.91 7.85 -2.50
N LYS A 67 3.01 6.87 -2.59
CA LYS A 67 2.49 6.15 -1.42
C LYS A 67 3.62 5.50 -0.59
N LYS A 68 4.59 4.85 -1.25
CA LYS A 68 5.69 4.20 -0.53
C LYS A 68 6.64 5.21 0.11
N ALA A 69 6.84 6.36 -0.54
CA ALA A 69 7.56 7.48 0.06
C ALA A 69 6.85 7.98 1.31
N GLU A 70 5.54 8.21 1.23
CA GLU A 70 4.72 8.66 2.37
C GLU A 70 4.70 7.65 3.51
N ASP A 71 4.57 6.35 3.24
CA ASP A 71 4.62 5.30 4.27
C ASP A 71 5.99 5.31 5.00
N THR A 72 7.08 5.56 4.26
CA THR A 72 8.44 5.66 4.82
C THR A 72 8.61 6.93 5.65
N LEU A 73 8.13 8.08 5.16
CA LEU A 73 8.16 9.35 5.88
C LEU A 73 7.26 9.32 7.13
N ALA A 74 6.12 8.62 7.08
CA ALA A 74 5.24 8.43 8.22
C ALA A 74 5.91 7.60 9.32
N LEU A 75 6.66 6.55 8.95
CA LEU A 75 7.45 5.77 9.90
C LEU A 75 8.56 6.63 10.55
N LEU A 76 9.27 7.44 9.76
CA LEU A 76 10.28 8.36 10.29
C LEU A 76 9.64 9.40 11.22
N ARG A 77 8.51 9.99 10.84
CA ARG A 77 7.77 10.96 11.65
C ARG A 77 7.32 10.36 12.98
N LYS A 78 6.83 9.12 12.98
CA LYS A 78 6.47 8.39 14.22
C LYS A 78 7.69 8.18 15.12
N SER A 79 8.86 7.97 14.54
CA SER A 79 10.11 7.74 15.28
C SER A 79 10.68 9.02 15.89
N LEU A 80 10.50 10.17 15.22
CA LEU A 80 11.01 11.48 15.67
C LEU A 80 9.98 12.33 16.44
N GLY A 81 8.70 11.98 16.36
CA GLY A 81 7.57 12.75 16.90
C GLY A 81 7.02 13.77 15.90
N SER A 82 7.88 14.60 15.31
CA SER A 82 7.51 15.55 14.26
C SER A 82 8.48 15.50 13.08
N LEU A 83 7.96 15.73 11.88
CA LEU A 83 8.75 15.81 10.65
C LEU A 83 7.95 16.63 9.62
N PRO A 84 8.12 17.97 9.61
CA PRO A 84 7.46 18.85 8.66
C PRO A 84 8.18 18.76 7.31
N VAL A 85 7.59 18.00 6.38
CA VAL A 85 8.12 17.82 5.03
C VAL A 85 6.98 17.98 4.03
N VAL A 86 7.31 18.50 2.85
CA VAL A 86 6.38 18.63 1.72
C VAL A 86 7.06 18.09 0.46
N PRO A 87 6.29 17.53 -0.49
CA PRO A 87 6.85 17.15 -1.79
C PRO A 87 7.49 18.33 -2.50
N LEU A 88 8.50 18.05 -3.33
CA LEU A 88 9.13 19.07 -4.16
C LEU A 88 8.09 19.63 -5.15
N SER A 89 7.97 20.95 -5.18
CA SER A 89 7.14 21.68 -6.13
C SER A 89 8.05 22.57 -6.97
N MET A 90 7.85 22.56 -8.28
CA MET A 90 8.59 23.38 -9.24
C MET A 90 7.76 24.62 -9.57
N GLU A 91 8.41 25.76 -9.80
CA GLU A 91 7.74 27.01 -10.18
C GLU A 91 7.01 26.89 -11.51
N ASN A 92 7.66 26.26 -12.50
CA ASN A 92 7.07 25.96 -13.79
C ASN A 92 6.46 24.54 -13.79
N PRO A 93 5.29 24.35 -14.41
CA PRO A 93 4.74 23.01 -14.62
C PRO A 93 5.74 22.12 -15.37
N ILE A 94 6.09 20.99 -14.77
CA ILE A 94 7.15 20.09 -15.27
C ILE A 94 6.81 19.61 -16.69
N GLU A 95 5.53 19.35 -16.97
CA GLU A 95 5.04 18.92 -18.27
C GLU A 95 5.31 19.93 -19.40
N LEU A 96 5.24 21.24 -19.12
CA LEU A 96 5.54 22.28 -20.10
C LEU A 96 7.04 22.32 -20.39
N THR A 97 7.87 22.32 -19.35
CA THR A 97 9.34 22.31 -19.48
C THR A 97 9.82 21.08 -20.26
N LEU A 98 9.28 19.90 -19.98
CA LEU A 98 9.63 18.68 -20.71
C LEU A 98 9.17 18.73 -22.17
N THR A 99 8.02 19.35 -22.46
CA THR A 99 7.51 19.53 -23.83
C THR A 99 8.43 20.44 -24.64
N GLU A 100 8.86 21.56 -24.05
CA GLU A 100 9.81 22.49 -24.68
C GLU A 100 11.13 21.80 -25.04
N TRP A 101 11.68 20.98 -24.14
CA TRP A 101 12.96 20.28 -24.37
C TRP A 101 12.91 19.32 -25.57
N VAL A 102 11.77 18.64 -25.77
CA VAL A 102 11.59 17.75 -26.92
C VAL A 102 11.34 18.54 -28.20
N SER A 103 10.64 19.67 -28.10
CA SER A 103 10.25 20.51 -29.25
C SER A 103 11.39 21.39 -29.78
N LEU A 104 12.39 21.68 -28.94
CA LEU A 104 13.62 22.41 -29.30
C LEU A 104 14.70 21.52 -29.97
N ARG A 105 14.32 20.32 -30.42
CA ARG A 105 15.15 19.40 -31.21
C ARG A 105 14.57 19.25 -32.61
#